data_AF-A0A835XCP2-F1
#
_entry.id   AF-A0A835XCP2-F1
#
_cell.length_a   1.000
_cell.length_b   1.000
_cell.length_c   1.000
_cell.angle_alpha   90.00
_cell.angle_beta   90.00
_cell.angle_gamma   90.00
#
_symmetry.space_group_name_H-M   'P 1'
#
loop_
_entity.id
_entity.type
_entity.pdbx_description
1 polymer ?
#
loop_
_entity_poly.entity_id
_entity_poly.type
_entity_poly.pdbx_seq_one_letter_code
_entity_poly.pdbx_strand_id
1 'polypeptide(L)'
;MAGREHGDARRAIALLRVAGEIAEREQQEKITEEHIRSASLKMEEDKETIALESYPLHEKLIILAVMKAGGSSTGEIFSAYKNLCKTVRQKELTQRRVTQMLSEIELSGIISGRIIHQGIHGRTKKFKLTISPETVKGTFRKDLTLEDIV
;
A
#
# COMPACT_ATOMS: atom_id res chain seq x y z
N MET A 1 -23.78 14.28 -6.62
CA MET A 1 -22.61 13.89 -5.81
C MET A 1 -23.01 12.71 -4.95
N ALA A 2 -22.54 11.53 -5.32
CA ALA A 2 -22.96 10.25 -4.75
C ALA A 2 -22.22 9.96 -3.44
N GLY A 3 -22.97 9.48 -2.44
CA GLY A 3 -22.48 8.61 -1.37
C GLY A 3 -21.43 9.20 -0.44
N ARG A 4 -21.88 9.93 0.59
CA ARG A 4 -21.10 10.15 1.82
C ARG A 4 -20.62 8.79 2.31
N GLU A 5 -19.31 8.59 2.24
CA GLU A 5 -18.61 7.36 2.59
C GLU A 5 -19.01 6.96 4.02
N HIS A 6 -19.79 5.88 4.08
CA HIS A 6 -20.23 5.12 5.24
C HIS A 6 -20.40 5.88 6.57
N GLY A 7 -21.66 6.11 6.95
CA GLY A 7 -22.08 6.49 8.30
C GLY A 7 -21.80 5.39 9.34
N ASP A 8 -20.52 5.03 9.54
CA ASP A 8 -20.06 4.19 10.62
C ASP A 8 -19.66 5.08 11.79
N ALA A 9 -20.51 5.13 12.81
CA ALA A 9 -20.28 5.90 14.03
C ALA A 9 -18.91 5.57 14.67
N ARG A 10 -18.40 4.34 14.50
CA ARG A 10 -17.06 3.96 14.98
C ARG A 10 -15.96 4.76 14.30
N ARG A 11 -16.06 4.97 12.99
CA ARG A 11 -15.07 5.75 12.23
C ARG A 11 -15.13 7.22 12.63
N ALA A 12 -16.33 7.77 12.84
CA ALA A 12 -16.51 9.14 13.31
C ALA A 12 -15.91 9.36 14.72
N ILE A 13 -16.15 8.43 15.65
CA ILE A 13 -15.58 8.48 17.00
C ILE A 13 -14.04 8.37 16.95
N ALA A 14 -13.51 7.44 16.16
CA ALA A 14 -12.07 7.28 16.00
C ALA A 14 -11.41 8.54 15.39
N LEU A 15 -12.06 9.13 14.38
CA LEU A 15 -11.61 10.38 13.76
C LEU A 15 -11.55 11.54 14.76
N LEU A 16 -12.60 11.72 15.55
CA LEU A 16 -12.65 12.76 16.58
C LEU A 16 -11.59 12.55 17.66
N ARG A 17 -11.33 11.29 18.04
CA ARG A 17 -10.28 10.96 19.02
C ARG A 17 -8.91 11.38 18.50
N VAL A 18 -8.54 10.97 17.28
CA VAL A 18 -7.24 11.31 16.69
C VAL A 18 -7.13 12.83 16.46
N ALA A 19 -8.21 13.51 16.07
CA ALA A 19 -8.21 14.96 15.93
C ALA A 19 -8.00 15.69 17.26
N GLY A 20 -8.58 15.16 18.35
CA GLY A 20 -8.34 15.65 19.71
C GLY A 20 -6.88 15.46 20.13
N GLU A 21 -6.29 14.29 19.87
CA GLU A 21 -4.87 14.01 20.15
C GLU A 21 -3.93 14.96 19.39
N ILE A 22 -4.27 15.33 18.15
CA ILE A 22 -3.50 16.31 17.36
C ILE A 22 -3.63 17.71 17.95
N ALA A 23 -4.87 18.15 18.25
CA ALA A 23 -5.12 19.46 18.85
C ALA A 23 -4.41 19.62 20.21
N GLU A 24 -4.39 18.57 21.03
CA GLU A 24 -3.69 18.53 22.32
C GLU A 24 -2.17 18.65 22.13
N ARG A 25 -1.58 17.95 21.15
CA ARG A 25 -0.14 18.08 20.82
C ARG A 25 0.24 19.48 20.34
N GLU A 26 -0.66 20.15 19.64
CA GLU A 26 -0.49 21.53 19.17
C GLU A 26 -0.87 22.58 20.24
N GLN A 27 -1.23 22.14 21.45
CA GLN A 27 -1.66 22.99 22.56
C GLN A 27 -2.85 23.90 22.22
N GLN A 28 -3.75 23.45 21.34
CA GLN A 28 -4.98 24.15 20.98
C GLN A 28 -6.16 23.68 21.83
N GLU A 29 -6.93 24.63 22.38
CA GLU A 29 -8.09 24.34 23.23
C GLU A 29 -9.32 23.84 22.44
N LYS A 30 -9.31 23.96 21.10
CA LYS A 30 -10.45 23.60 20.24
C LYS A 30 -9.99 22.78 19.03
N ILE A 31 -10.83 21.83 18.64
CA ILE A 31 -10.63 21.05 17.42
C ILE A 31 -11.12 21.89 16.23
N THR A 32 -10.21 22.24 15.31
CA THR A 32 -10.51 22.93 14.05
C THR A 32 -10.67 21.93 12.91
N GLU A 33 -11.18 22.39 11.75
CA GLU A 33 -11.26 21.56 10.55
C GLU A 33 -9.89 21.04 10.08
N GLU A 34 -8.81 21.79 10.36
CA GLU A 34 -7.45 21.39 10.03
C GLU A 34 -7.03 20.14 10.82
N HIS A 35 -7.32 20.09 12.12
CA HIS A 35 -7.07 18.89 12.92
C HIS A 35 -7.86 17.68 12.43
N ILE A 36 -9.11 17.88 11.97
CA ILE A 36 -9.94 16.81 11.39
C ILE A 36 -9.31 16.30 10.08
N ARG A 37 -8.84 17.19 9.21
CA ARG A 37 -8.17 16.82 7.96
C ARG A 37 -6.87 16.05 8.24
N SER A 38 -6.05 16.53 9.17
CA SER A 38 -4.80 15.87 9.58
C SER A 38 -5.06 14.52 10.24
N ALA A 39 -6.09 14.40 11.08
CA ALA A 39 -6.51 13.14 11.68
C ALA A 39 -6.96 12.13 10.62
N SER A 40 -7.73 12.59 9.62
CA SER A 40 -8.17 11.73 8.52
C SER A 40 -7.01 11.18 7.72
N LEU A 41 -6.01 12.02 7.40
CA LEU A 41 -4.81 11.59 6.68
C LEU A 41 -4.02 10.58 7.50
N LYS A 42 -3.75 10.91 8.77
CA LYS A 42 -3.01 10.04 9.69
C LYS A 42 -3.69 8.68 9.88
N MET A 43 -5.01 8.65 10.01
CA MET A 43 -5.76 7.39 10.13
C MET A 43 -5.67 6.53 8.87
N GLU A 44 -5.63 7.15 7.68
CA GLU A 44 -5.45 6.40 6.43
C GLU A 44 -4.02 5.86 6.34
N GLU A 45 -2.99 6.66 6.66
CA GLU A 45 -1.59 6.23 6.70
C GLU A 45 -1.33 5.10 7.72
N ASP A 46 -1.92 5.20 8.91
CA ASP A 46 -1.82 4.17 9.96
C ASP A 46 -2.46 2.86 9.49
N LYS A 47 -3.62 2.94 8.81
CA LYS A 47 -4.31 1.76 8.27
C LYS A 47 -3.48 1.08 7.18
N GLU A 48 -2.88 1.85 6.27
CA GLU A 48 -1.97 1.33 5.25
C GLU A 48 -0.75 0.66 5.88
N THR A 49 -0.17 1.28 6.90
CA THR A 49 0.98 0.74 7.64
C THR A 49 0.65 -0.59 8.31
N ILE A 50 -0.48 -0.68 9.02
CA ILE A 50 -0.93 -1.91 9.68
C ILE A 50 -1.18 -3.02 8.66
N ALA A 51 -1.80 -2.69 7.52
CA ALA A 51 -2.01 -3.65 6.44
C ALA A 51 -0.68 -4.20 5.90
N LEU A 52 0.29 -3.30 5.65
CA LEU A 52 1.64 -3.67 5.20
C LEU A 52 2.38 -4.57 6.20
N GLU A 53 2.27 -4.31 7.50
CA GLU A 53 2.89 -5.12 8.55
C GLU A 53 2.29 -6.54 8.59
N SER A 54 0.98 -6.66 8.35
CA SER A 54 0.25 -7.94 8.39
C SER A 54 0.52 -8.87 7.20
N TYR A 55 1.10 -8.37 6.11
CA TYR A 55 1.28 -9.16 4.90
C TYR A 55 2.31 -10.29 5.07
N PRO A 56 2.08 -11.48 4.47
CA PRO A 56 3.10 -12.50 4.34
C PRO A 56 4.31 -12.03 3.51
N LEU A 57 5.45 -12.69 3.72
CA LEU A 57 6.72 -12.35 3.08
C LEU A 57 6.61 -12.21 1.54
N HIS A 58 5.94 -13.13 0.86
CA HIS A 58 5.80 -13.06 -0.60
C HIS A 58 4.97 -11.87 -1.08
N GLU A 59 3.95 -11.46 -0.33
CA GLU A 59 3.14 -10.28 -0.67
C GLU A 59 3.96 -9.00 -0.48
N LYS A 60 4.75 -8.92 0.60
CA LYS A 60 5.73 -7.83 0.79
C LYS A 60 6.74 -7.76 -0.36
N LEU A 61 7.27 -8.90 -0.81
CA LEU A 61 8.20 -8.95 -1.95
C LEU A 61 7.54 -8.51 -3.27
N ILE A 62 6.26 -8.81 -3.48
CA ILE A 62 5.51 -8.35 -4.64
C ILE A 62 5.31 -6.83 -4.59
N ILE A 63 4.97 -6.28 -3.42
CA ILE A 63 4.83 -4.83 -3.23
C ILE A 63 6.16 -4.12 -3.52
N LEU A 64 7.28 -4.67 -3.03
CA LEU A 64 8.63 -4.18 -3.37
C LEU A 64 8.95 -4.29 -4.85
N ALA A 65 8.54 -5.38 -5.51
CA ALA A 65 8.71 -5.54 -6.95
C ALA A 65 7.93 -4.48 -7.74
N VAL A 66 6.69 -4.17 -7.34
CA VAL A 66 5.86 -3.10 -7.94
C VAL A 66 6.53 -1.74 -7.73
N MET A 67 7.04 -1.48 -6.52
CA MET A 67 7.75 -0.23 -6.19
C MET A 67 9.01 -0.06 -7.06
N LYS A 68 9.84 -1.10 -7.20
CA LYS A 68 11.05 -1.06 -8.03
C LYS A 68 10.75 -1.01 -9.53
N ALA A 69 9.67 -1.63 -9.99
CA ALA A 69 9.29 -1.65 -11.40
C ALA A 69 8.54 -0.37 -11.84
N GLY A 70 7.97 0.42 -10.93
CA GLY A 70 7.56 1.80 -11.22
C GLY A 70 6.41 1.95 -12.23
N GLY A 71 5.37 1.11 -12.15
CA GLY A 71 4.22 1.23 -13.06
C GLY A 71 4.22 0.27 -14.24
N SER A 72 4.99 -0.81 -14.14
CA SER A 72 5.23 -1.79 -15.21
C SER A 72 4.14 -2.83 -15.39
N SER A 73 4.31 -3.65 -16.43
CA SER A 73 3.46 -4.82 -16.73
C SER A 73 3.63 -5.93 -15.69
N THR A 74 2.65 -6.84 -15.62
CA THR A 74 2.71 -8.05 -14.77
C THR A 74 4.00 -8.87 -14.98
N GLY A 75 4.52 -8.93 -16.22
CA GLY A 75 5.72 -9.70 -16.55
C GLY A 75 7.01 -9.08 -15.98
N GLU A 76 7.14 -7.76 -16.07
CA GLU A 76 8.25 -7.01 -15.48
C GLU A 76 8.23 -7.10 -13.95
N ILE A 77 7.05 -6.95 -13.34
CA ILE A 77 6.86 -7.10 -11.90
C ILE A 77 7.26 -8.52 -11.46
N PHE A 78 6.86 -9.55 -12.21
CA PHE A 78 7.25 -10.93 -11.92
C PHE A 78 8.78 -11.13 -12.01
N SER A 79 9.43 -10.50 -12.99
CA SER A 79 10.88 -10.57 -13.15
C SER A 79 11.61 -9.89 -11.99
N ALA A 80 11.13 -8.71 -11.55
CA ALA A 80 11.65 -8.03 -10.36
C ALA A 80 11.44 -8.87 -9.10
N TYR A 81 10.26 -9.45 -8.91
CA TYR A 81 9.95 -10.37 -7.79
C TYR A 81 10.90 -11.56 -7.75
N LYS A 82 11.17 -12.21 -8.89
CA LYS A 82 12.12 -13.33 -8.95
C LYS A 82 13.52 -12.94 -8.48
N ASN A 83 13.99 -11.75 -8.85
CA ASN A 83 15.28 -11.24 -8.40
C ASN A 83 15.28 -11.00 -6.88
N LEU A 84 14.20 -10.43 -6.33
CA LEU A 84 14.06 -10.24 -4.89
C LEU A 84 14.04 -11.56 -4.12
N CYS A 85 13.31 -12.58 -4.62
CA CYS A 85 13.31 -13.91 -4.00
C CYS A 85 14.71 -14.54 -3.95
N LYS A 86 15.53 -14.37 -5.00
CA LYS A 86 16.91 -14.85 -5.01
C LYS A 86 17.76 -14.16 -3.94
N THR A 87 17.59 -12.85 -3.76
CA THR A 87 18.31 -12.08 -2.74
C THR A 87 17.95 -12.55 -1.32
N VAL A 88 16.66 -12.77 -1.03
CA VAL A 88 16.20 -13.29 0.29
C VAL A 88 16.42 -14.81 0.44
N ARG A 89 16.96 -15.49 -0.58
CA ARG A 89 17.10 -16.96 -0.64
C ARG A 89 15.77 -17.70 -0.42
N GLN A 90 14.68 -17.14 -0.91
CA GLN A 90 13.34 -17.73 -0.85
C GLN A 90 12.96 -18.39 -2.17
N LYS A 91 12.15 -19.45 -2.09
CA LYS A 91 11.63 -20.13 -3.27
C LYS A 91 10.60 -19.23 -3.98
N GLU A 92 10.82 -19.00 -5.26
CA GLU A 92 9.90 -18.24 -6.09
C GLU A 92 8.55 -18.95 -6.30
N LEU A 93 7.47 -18.18 -6.30
CA LEU A 93 6.14 -18.66 -6.67
C LEU A 93 5.95 -18.67 -8.20
N THR A 94 4.93 -19.39 -8.65
CA THR A 94 4.54 -19.39 -10.07
C THR A 94 3.96 -18.03 -10.48
N GLN A 95 4.13 -17.67 -11.76
CA GLN A 95 3.61 -16.42 -12.30
C GLN A 95 2.09 -16.27 -12.11
N ARG A 96 1.34 -17.38 -12.18
CA ARG A 96 -0.10 -17.42 -11.90
C ARG A 96 -0.41 -17.00 -10.47
N ARG A 97 0.30 -17.53 -9.47
CA ARG A 97 0.08 -17.17 -8.05
C ARG A 97 0.45 -15.72 -7.77
N VAL A 98 1.55 -15.24 -8.33
CA VAL A 98 1.95 -13.82 -8.22
C VAL A 98 0.89 -12.89 -8.82
N THR A 99 0.29 -13.27 -9.95
CA THR A 99 -0.80 -12.47 -10.57
C THR A 99 -2.06 -12.45 -9.70
N GLN A 100 -2.39 -13.57 -9.04
CA GLN A 100 -3.50 -13.62 -8.07
C GLN A 100 -3.22 -12.71 -6.87
N MET A 101 -2.03 -12.82 -6.27
CA MET A 101 -1.61 -11.97 -5.16
C MET A 101 -1.62 -10.48 -5.54
N LEU A 102 -1.17 -10.11 -6.75
CA LEU A 102 -1.28 -8.73 -7.24
C LEU A 102 -2.73 -8.25 -7.27
N SER A 103 -3.67 -9.11 -7.63
CA SER A 103 -5.10 -8.75 -7.64
C SER A 103 -5.66 -8.64 -6.22
N GLU A 104 -5.23 -9.51 -5.30
CA GLU A 104 -5.58 -9.44 -3.86
C GLU A 104 -5.05 -8.13 -3.23
N ILE A 105 -3.80 -7.77 -3.50
CA ILE A 105 -3.17 -6.53 -3.03
C ILE A 105 -3.85 -5.30 -3.69
N GLU A 106 -4.27 -5.39 -4.95
CA GLU A 106 -5.03 -4.30 -5.59
C GLU A 106 -6.38 -4.06 -4.91
N LEU A 107 -7.08 -5.14 -4.51
CA LEU A 107 -8.35 -5.02 -3.78
C LEU A 107 -8.19 -4.36 -2.40
N SER A 108 -7.03 -4.50 -1.78
CA SER A 108 -6.72 -3.81 -0.51
C SER A 108 -6.48 -2.30 -0.68
N GLY A 109 -6.25 -1.82 -1.90
CA GLY A 109 -5.99 -0.42 -2.22
C GLY A 109 -4.51 -0.02 -2.22
N ILE A 110 -3.60 -0.88 -1.76
CA ILE A 110 -2.16 -0.59 -1.68
C ILE A 110 -1.54 -0.35 -3.06
N ILE A 111 -2.02 -1.08 -4.07
CA ILE A 111 -1.65 -0.87 -5.48
C ILE A 111 -2.89 -0.60 -6.34
N SER A 112 -2.69 0.10 -7.45
CA SER A 112 -3.71 0.35 -8.45
C SER A 112 -3.32 -0.31 -9.78
N GLY A 113 -4.24 -1.07 -10.36
CA GLY A 113 -4.09 -1.65 -11.68
C GLY A 113 -4.83 -0.84 -12.74
N ARG A 114 -4.18 -0.54 -13.87
CA ARG A 114 -4.84 0.02 -15.06
C ARG A 114 -4.60 -0.86 -16.27
N ILE A 115 -5.67 -1.19 -16.99
CA ILE A 115 -5.59 -1.87 -18.28
C ILE A 115 -5.21 -0.84 -19.32
N ILE A 116 -4.11 -1.10 -20.03
CA ILE A 116 -3.63 -0.27 -21.14
C ILE A 116 -3.72 -1.08 -22.42
N HIS A 117 -4.33 -0.48 -23.43
CA HIS A 117 -4.42 -1.03 -24.78
C HIS A 117 -3.16 -0.64 -25.55
N GLN A 118 -2.40 -1.61 -26.03
CA GLN A 118 -1.15 -1.39 -26.78
C GLN A 118 -1.29 -1.72 -28.27
N GLY A 119 -2.49 -1.54 -28.83
CA GLY A 119 -2.78 -1.82 -30.24
C GLY A 119 -2.47 -3.28 -30.60
N ILE A 120 -1.49 -3.48 -31.49
CA ILE A 120 -1.07 -4.79 -32.03
C ILE A 120 -0.54 -5.73 -30.92
N HIS A 121 0.03 -5.18 -29.84
CA HIS A 121 0.59 -5.96 -28.73
C HIS A 121 -0.47 -6.41 -27.70
N GLY A 122 -1.76 -6.17 -27.97
CA GLY A 122 -2.86 -6.60 -27.12
C GLY A 122 -3.15 -5.66 -25.94
N ARG A 123 -3.72 -6.22 -24.86
CA ARG A 123 -4.09 -5.49 -23.63
C ARG A 123 -3.19 -5.97 -22.49
N THR A 124 -2.54 -5.03 -21.80
CA THR A 124 -1.68 -5.33 -20.65
C THR A 124 -2.16 -4.55 -19.43
N LYS A 125 -2.20 -5.21 -18.27
CA LYS A 125 -2.46 -4.55 -17.00
C LYS A 125 -1.15 -4.04 -16.41
N LYS A 126 -1.10 -2.74 -16.11
CA LYS A 126 0.02 -2.09 -15.42
C LYS A 126 -0.36 -1.80 -13.98
N PHE A 127 0.57 -2.00 -13.05
CA PHE A 127 0.34 -1.76 -11.62
C PHE A 127 1.22 -0.65 -11.09
N LYS A 128 0.64 0.25 -10.30
CA LYS A 128 1.34 1.35 -9.62
C LYS A 128 1.05 1.31 -8.13
N LEU A 129 2.03 1.70 -7.32
CA LEU A 129 1.83 1.90 -5.89
C LEU A 129 0.87 3.09 -5.69
N THR A 130 -0.14 2.92 -4.83
CA THR A 130 -1.07 4.00 -4.46
C THR A 130 -0.52 4.80 -3.29
N ILE A 131 0.19 4.10 -2.39
CA ILE A 131 0.78 4.64 -1.17
C ILE A 131 2.17 5.22 -1.41
N SER A 132 2.67 6.01 -0.47
CA SER A 132 4.00 6.60 -0.60
C SER A 132 5.10 5.52 -0.54
N PRO A 133 6.12 5.56 -1.43
CA PRO A 133 7.24 4.62 -1.38
C PRO A 133 8.00 4.67 -0.04
N GLU A 134 8.03 5.84 0.60
CA GLU A 134 8.71 6.03 1.89
C GLU A 134 7.97 5.32 3.03
N THR A 135 6.62 5.30 3.02
CA THR A 135 5.81 4.51 3.96
C THR A 135 6.10 3.02 3.80
N VAL A 136 6.17 2.51 2.56
CA VAL A 136 6.52 1.10 2.31
C VAL A 136 7.91 0.76 2.84
N LYS A 137 8.90 1.58 2.51
CA LYS A 137 10.28 1.36 2.97
C LYS A 137 10.39 1.43 4.49
N GLY A 138 9.77 2.44 5.11
CA GLY A 138 9.77 2.61 6.56
C GLY A 138 9.18 1.40 7.29
N THR A 139 8.08 0.85 6.77
CA THR A 139 7.42 -0.33 7.35
C THR A 139 8.24 -1.60 7.11
N PHE A 140 8.77 -1.81 5.90
CA PHE A 140 9.51 -3.03 5.59
C PHE A 140 10.92 -3.05 6.18
N ARG A 141 11.55 -1.91 6.47
CA ARG A 141 12.81 -1.85 7.24
C ARG A 141 12.70 -2.42 8.65
N LYS A 142 11.51 -2.40 9.24
CA LYS A 142 11.28 -3.05 10.55
C LYS A 142 11.32 -4.58 10.46
N ASP A 143 11.19 -5.14 9.26
CA ASP A 143 11.25 -6.57 9.01
C ASP A 143 12.71 -6.97 8.71
N LEU A 144 13.34 -7.67 9.65
CA LEU A 144 14.75 -8.11 9.59
C LEU A 144 15.07 -8.89 8.31
N THR A 145 14.07 -9.52 7.67
CA THR A 145 14.27 -10.28 6.43
C THR A 145 14.34 -9.42 5.17
N LEU A 146 13.91 -8.16 5.25
CA LEU A 146 13.82 -7.22 4.15
C LEU A 146 14.78 -6.04 4.29
N GLU A 147 15.44 -5.90 5.44
CA GLU A 147 16.34 -4.78 5.76
C GLU A 147 17.44 -4.58 4.69
N ASP A 148 18.00 -5.66 4.15
CA ASP A 148 19.07 -5.61 3.13
C ASP A 148 18.59 -5.20 1.72
N ILE A 149 17.28 -5.11 1.48
CA ILE A 149 16.70 -5.06 0.11
C ILE A 149 15.87 -3.78 -0.12
N VAL A 150 15.51 -3.10 0.97
CA VAL A 150 14.63 -1.93 1.02
C VAL A 150 15.38 -0.61 0.85
#